data_AF-A0A940VJD3-F1
#
_entry.id   AF-A0A940VJD3-F1
#
_cell.length_a   1.000
_cell.length_b   1.000
_cell.length_c   1.000
_cell.angle_alpha   90.00
_cell.angle_beta   90.00
_cell.angle_gamma   90.00
#
_symmetry.space_group_name_H-M   'P 1'
#
loop_
_entity.id
_entity.type
_entity.pdbx_description
1 polymer ?
#
loop_
_entity_poly.entity_id
_entity_poly.type
_entity_poly.pdbx_seq_one_letter_code
_entity_poly.pdbx_strand_id
1 'polypeptide(L)' 'MPLNLNTKIMSLVVDEIERTITRTGKSFRDISNTLSSLHPEILFTPEDWEQLPQDTQDGIIHRIKKTLGSLS' A
#
# COMPACT_ATOMS: atom_id res chain seq x y z
N MET A 1 -15.75 -7.14 -5.35
CA MET A 1 -15.71 -7.05 -3.87
C MET A 1 -15.00 -5.76 -3.49
N PRO A 2 -15.41 -5.05 -2.43
CA PRO A 2 -14.61 -3.95 -1.91
C PRO A 2 -13.29 -4.51 -1.36
N LEU A 3 -12.16 -3.92 -1.74
CA LEU A 3 -10.88 -4.24 -1.13
C LEU A 3 -10.90 -3.74 0.31
N ASN A 4 -10.77 -4.65 1.28
CA ASN A 4 -10.64 -4.29 2.68
C ASN A 4 -9.18 -3.95 2.97
N LEU A 5 -8.77 -2.73 2.58
CA LEU A 5 -7.40 -2.26 2.75
C LEU A 5 -7.16 -1.86 4.20
N ASN A 6 -5.99 -2.21 4.73
CA ASN A 6 -5.56 -1.81 6.05
C ASN A 6 -5.37 -0.29 6.11
N THR A 7 -6.22 0.40 6.88
CA THR A 7 -6.23 1.86 6.96
C THR A 7 -4.92 2.45 7.50
N LYS A 8 -4.18 1.71 8.34
CA LYS A 8 -2.87 2.15 8.86
C LYS A 8 -1.78 2.08 7.82
N ILE A 9 -1.74 1.00 7.05
CA ILE A 9 -0.78 0.88 5.94
C ILE A 9 -1.10 1.95 4.90
N MET A 10 -2.37 2.13 4.56
CA MET A 10 -2.81 3.12 3.57
C MET A 10 -2.46 4.55 3.98
N SER A 11 -2.60 4.93 5.25
CA SER A 11 -2.22 6.28 5.70
C SER A 11 -0.72 6.54 5.60
N LEU A 12 0.13 5.51 5.76
CA LEU A 12 1.58 5.63 5.64
C LEU A 12 2.09 5.75 4.20
N VAL A 13 1.26 5.38 3.22
CA VAL A 13 1.61 5.37 1.79
C VAL A 13 0.72 6.28 0.93
N VAL A 14 -0.24 7.00 1.54
CA VAL A 14 -1.23 7.82 0.82
C VAL A 14 -0.57 8.86 -0.09
N ASP A 15 0.47 9.55 0.39
CA ASP A 15 1.20 10.54 -0.39
C ASP A 15 1.82 9.94 -1.66
N GLU A 16 2.33 8.71 -1.57
CA GLU A 16 2.96 8.03 -2.70
C GLU A 16 1.91 7.50 -3.69
N ILE A 17 0.75 7.08 -3.18
CA ILE A 17 -0.41 6.72 -4.00
C ILE A 17 -0.89 7.95 -4.78
N GLU A 18 -1.09 9.08 -4.12
CA GLU A 18 -1.53 10.33 -4.78
C GLU A 18 -0.54 10.74 -5.88
N ARG A 19 0.77 10.72 -5.58
CA ARG A 19 1.82 10.99 -6.59
C ARG A 19 1.73 10.03 -7.77
N THR A 20 1.50 8.74 -7.51
CA THR A 20 1.37 7.72 -8.56
C THR A 20 0.13 7.96 -9.43
N ILE A 21 -1.01 8.32 -8.82
CA ILE A 21 -2.24 8.69 -9.55
C ILE A 21 -1.95 9.88 -10.46
N THR A 22 -1.34 10.95 -9.92
CA THR A 22 -1.02 12.15 -10.70
C THR A 22 -0.07 11.87 -11.86
N ARG A 23 0.95 11.01 -11.66
CA ARG A 23 1.94 10.68 -12.70
C ARG A 23 1.39 9.76 -13.78
N THR A 24 0.65 8.73 -13.40
CA THR A 24 0.23 7.65 -14.32
C THR A 24 -1.16 7.84 -14.90
N GLY A 25 -1.98 8.71 -14.29
CA GLY A 25 -3.40 8.83 -14.60
C GLY A 25 -4.25 7.61 -14.21
N LYS A 26 -3.67 6.62 -13.53
CA LYS A 26 -4.39 5.41 -13.09
C LYS A 26 -5.34 5.74 -11.95
N SER A 27 -6.46 5.03 -11.89
CA SER A 27 -7.40 5.20 -10.80
C SER A 27 -6.83 4.63 -9.50
N PHE A 28 -7.30 5.15 -8.36
CA PHE A 28 -7.00 4.56 -7.04
C PHE A 28 -7.33 3.07 -6.98
N ARG A 29 -8.39 2.63 -7.69
CA ARG A 29 -8.77 1.21 -7.77
C ARG A 29 -7.70 0.39 -8.48
N ASP A 30 -7.16 0.87 -9.60
CA ASP A 30 -6.13 0.14 -10.36
C ASP A 30 -4.84 0.02 -9.56
N ILE A 31 -4.45 1.08 -8.86
CA ILE A 31 -3.30 1.09 -7.97
C ILE A 31 -3.54 0.14 -6.80
N SER A 32 -4.70 0.23 -6.14
CA SER A 32 -5.06 -0.65 -5.02
C SER A 32 -5.10 -2.12 -5.42
N ASN A 33 -5.63 -2.44 -6.61
CA ASN A 33 -5.59 -3.80 -7.15
C ASN A 33 -4.15 -4.26 -7.37
N THR A 34 -3.31 -3.42 -7.97
CA THR A 34 -1.90 -3.72 -8.22
C THR A 34 -1.15 -3.95 -6.91
N LEU A 35 -1.36 -3.07 -5.92
CA LEU A 35 -0.77 -3.22 -4.60
C LEU A 35 -1.26 -4.49 -3.90
N SER A 36 -2.56 -4.79 -3.93
CA SER A 36 -3.10 -5.99 -3.28
C SER A 36 -2.57 -7.29 -3.89
N SER A 37 -2.22 -7.26 -5.18
CA SER A 37 -1.64 -8.40 -5.88
C SER A 37 -0.15 -8.58 -5.59
N LEU A 38 0.59 -7.49 -5.35
CA LEU A 38 2.05 -7.52 -5.16
C LEU A 38 2.47 -7.51 -3.68
N HIS A 39 1.63 -6.91 -2.83
CA HIS A 39 1.83 -6.72 -1.40
C HIS A 39 0.53 -7.12 -0.69
N PRO A 40 0.26 -8.43 -0.53
CA PRO A 40 -0.93 -8.89 0.19
C PRO A 40 -0.97 -8.38 1.64
N GLU A 41 0.15 -7.93 2.20
CA GLU A 41 0.25 -7.30 3.52
C GLU A 41 -0.64 -6.06 3.65
N ILE A 42 -0.99 -5.37 2.56
CA ILE A 42 -1.93 -4.25 2.63
C ILE A 42 -3.35 -4.68 3.06
N LEU A 43 -3.64 -5.98 3.04
CA LEU A 43 -4.92 -6.56 3.43
C LEU A 43 -4.90 -7.11 4.87
N PHE A 44 -3.77 -6.98 5.59
CA PHE A 44 -3.71 -7.37 6.99
C PHE A 44 -4.74 -6.61 7.80
N THR A 45 -5.29 -7.24 8.83
CA THR A 45 -6.12 -6.50 9.78
C THR A 45 -5.24 -5.48 10.53
N PRO A 46 -5.82 -4.38 11.04
CA PRO A 46 -5.07 -3.45 11.89
C PRO A 46 -4.39 -4.15 13.07
N GLU A 47 -5.04 -5.17 13.64
CA GLU A 47 -4.53 -5.98 14.74
C GLU A 47 -3.31 -6.82 14.31
N ASP A 48 -3.38 -7.49 13.15
CA ASP A 48 -2.25 -8.26 12.63
C ASP A 48 -1.05 -7.35 12.31
N TRP A 49 -1.32 -6.15 11.77
CA TRP A 49 -0.29 -5.16 11.48
C TRP A 49 0.43 -4.69 12.74
N GLU A 50 -0.32 -4.40 13.82
CA GLU A 50 0.25 -3.95 15.09
C GLU A 50 1.10 -5.01 15.79
N GLN A 51 0.84 -6.30 15.55
CA GLN A 51 1.63 -7.39 16.11
C GLN A 51 2.98 -7.59 15.41
N LEU A 52 3.19 -7.01 14.23
CA LEU A 52 4.46 -7.10 13.52
C LEU A 52 5.53 -6.25 14.21
N PRO A 53 6.79 -6.74 14.27
CA PRO A 53 7.92 -5.91 14.68
C PRO A 53 8.03 -4.64 13.83
N GLN A 54 8.46 -3.54 14.45
CA GLN A 54 8.58 -2.26 13.75
C GLN A 54 9.48 -2.34 12.51
N ASP A 55 10.61 -3.04 12.58
CA ASP A 55 11.50 -3.26 11.42
C ASP A 55 10.79 -3.96 10.25
N THR A 56 9.88 -4.90 10.57
CA THR A 56 9.07 -5.60 9.56
C THR A 56 8.04 -4.67 8.95
N GLN A 57 7.36 -3.85 9.77
CA GLN A 57 6.43 -2.84 9.31
C GLN A 57 7.13 -1.86 8.36
N ASP A 58 8.28 -1.33 8.75
CA ASP A 58 9.07 -0.40 7.95
C ASP A 58 9.52 -1.05 6.63
N GLY A 59 9.92 -2.32 6.66
CA GLY A 59 10.25 -3.10 5.47
C GLY A 59 9.08 -3.24 4.49
N ILE A 60 7.87 -3.51 5.00
CA ILE A 60 6.64 -3.60 4.18
C ILE A 60 6.33 -2.23 3.54
N ILE A 61 6.31 -1.16 4.34
CA ILE A 61 6.05 0.20 3.83
C ILE A 61 7.08 0.59 2.78
N HIS A 62 8.35 0.30 3.01
CA HIS A 62 9.42 0.57 2.05
C HIS A 62 9.20 -0.15 0.71
N ARG A 63 8.82 -1.44 0.73
CA ARG A 63 8.53 -2.22 -0.49
C ARG A 63 7.32 -1.67 -1.25
N ILE A 64 6.26 -1.30 -0.54
CA ILE A 64 5.05 -0.71 -1.14
C ILE A 64 5.40 0.62 -1.82
N LYS A 65 6.08 1.53 -1.11
CA LYS A 65 6.50 2.84 -1.66
C LYS A 65 7.41 2.67 -2.87
N LYS A 66 8.36 1.75 -2.82
CA LYS A 66 9.24 1.44 -3.96
C LYS A 66 8.45 0.95 -5.17
N THR A 67 7.44 0.11 -4.95
CA THR A 67 6.57 -0.38 -6.02
C THR A 67 5.76 0.76 -6.64
N LEU A 68 5.14 1.61 -5.82
CA LEU A 68 4.43 2.81 -6.29
C LEU A 68 5.33 3.73 -7.11
N GLY A 69 6.55 4.01 -6.63
CA GLY A 69 7.54 4.80 -7.36
C GLY A 69 8.06 4.14 -8.64
N SER A 70 7.87 2.83 -8.83
CA SER A 70 8.21 2.12 -10.08
C SER A 70 7.05 2.00 -11.07
N LEU A 71 5.83 2.35 -10.64
CA LEU A 71 4.65 2.34 -11.53
C LEU A 71 4.55 3.59 -12.41
N SER A 72 5.36 4.62 -12.12
CA SER A 72 5.51 5.85 -12.91
C SER A 72 6.39 5.68 -14.14
#